data_AF-A0AAX0N486-F1
#
_entry.id   AF-A0AAX0N486-F1
#
_cell.length_a   1.000
_cell.length_b   1.000
_cell.length_c   1.000
_cell.angle_alpha   90.00
_cell.angle_beta   90.00
_cell.angle_gamma   90.00
#
_symmetry.space_group_name_H-M   'P 1'
#
loop_
_entity.id
_entity.type
_entity.pdbx_description
1 polymer ?
#
loop_
_entity_poly.entity_id
_entity_poly.type
_entity_poly.pdbx_seq_one_letter_code
_entity_poly.pdbx_strand_id
1 'polypeptide(L)'
;MTKDLLIRNIPEDMFIQLHMMKKEQDFPSFNAFMLAQLEKICQLDGLNLYDNAFSKSLTEIKEQQNKILELLIKNEITILGVSGKQKIVEELTVSWLNRVMKE
;
A
#
# COMPACT_ATOMS: atom_id res chain seq x y z
N MET A 1 -5.52 45.28 0.81
CA MET A 1 -5.55 45.27 2.29
C MET A 1 -4.84 44.02 2.76
N THR A 2 -3.77 44.18 3.53
CA THR A 2 -3.12 43.06 4.23
C THR A 2 -3.90 42.79 5.50
N LYS A 3 -4.20 41.53 5.80
CA LYS A 3 -4.85 41.11 7.05
C LYS A 3 -3.84 40.32 7.85
N ASP A 4 -3.67 40.67 9.12
CA ASP A 4 -2.75 39.99 10.02
C ASP A 4 -3.48 38.91 10.83
N LEU A 5 -2.82 37.78 11.00
CA LEU A 5 -3.29 36.65 11.81
C LEU A 5 -2.25 36.35 12.88
N LEU A 6 -2.67 36.30 14.14
CA LEU A 6 -1.81 35.96 15.27
C LEU A 6 -2.24 34.61 15.85
N ILE A 7 -1.35 33.62 15.77
CA ILE A 7 -1.53 32.31 16.38
C ILE A 7 -0.79 32.31 17.71
N ARG A 8 -1.49 31.98 18.80
CA ARG A 8 -0.96 31.96 20.18
C ARG A 8 -0.92 30.53 20.71
N ASN A 9 -0.15 30.32 21.78
CA ASN A 9 -0.04 29.04 22.49
C ASN A 9 0.45 27.89 21.62
N ILE A 10 1.39 28.16 20.70
CA ILE A 10 2.05 27.11 19.94
C ILE A 10 3.07 26.43 20.87
N PRO A 11 2.99 25.10 21.09
CA PRO A 11 4.00 24.38 21.84
C PRO A 11 5.40 24.55 21.21
N GLU A 12 6.44 24.65 22.05
CA GLU A 12 7.82 24.90 21.61
C GLU A 12 8.32 23.82 20.62
N ASP A 13 8.02 22.56 20.93
CA ASP A 13 8.35 21.39 20.11
C ASP A 13 7.66 21.45 18.74
N MET A 14 6.38 21.83 18.71
CA MET A 14 5.63 22.04 17.47
C MET A 14 6.23 23.18 16.64
N PHE A 15 6.59 24.29 17.29
CA PHE A 15 7.21 25.44 16.62
C PHE A 15 8.54 25.07 15.95
N ILE A 16 9.40 24.32 16.66
CA ILE A 16 10.66 23.81 16.12
C ILE A 16 10.43 22.90 14.92
N GLN A 17 9.48 21.96 15.01
CA GLN A 17 9.16 21.04 13.91
C GLN A 17 8.68 21.78 12.67
N LEU A 18 7.80 22.78 12.82
CA LEU A 18 7.32 23.60 11.69
C LEU A 18 8.49 24.34 11.03
N HIS A 19 9.44 24.84 11.80
CA HIS A 19 10.64 25.50 11.27
C HIS A 19 11.59 24.54 10.54
N MET A 20 11.71 23.29 11.00
CA MET A 20 12.46 22.25 10.29
C MET A 20 11.81 21.92 8.94
N MET A 21 10.50 21.67 8.93
CA MET A 21 9.74 21.39 7.70
C MET A 21 9.83 22.55 6.70
N LYS A 22 9.77 23.79 7.19
CA LYS A 22 9.98 25.00 6.38
C LYS A 22 11.33 24.98 5.67
N LYS A 23 12.39 24.52 6.34
CA LYS A 23 13.75 24.44 5.79
C LYS A 23 13.88 23.30 4.78
N GLU A 24 13.30 22.14 5.08
CA GLU A 24 13.32 20.98 4.19
C GLU A 24 12.61 21.23 2.86
N GLN A 25 11.52 21.99 2.89
CA GLN A 25 10.72 22.34 1.71
C GLN A 25 11.17 23.65 1.04
N ASP A 26 12.32 24.20 1.47
CA ASP A 26 12.98 25.40 0.91
C ASP A 26 12.09 26.63 0.74
N PHE A 27 11.22 26.90 1.72
CA PHE A 27 10.37 28.09 1.64
C PHE A 27 11.17 29.37 1.91
N PRO A 28 10.79 30.52 1.31
CA PRO A 28 11.50 31.79 1.50
C PRO A 28 11.33 32.37 2.91
N SER A 29 10.20 32.11 3.58
CA SER A 29 9.95 32.58 4.95
C SER A 29 9.03 31.63 5.71
N PHE A 30 9.04 31.73 7.04
CA PHE A 30 8.13 30.95 7.88
C PHE A 30 6.66 31.31 7.62
N ASN A 31 6.36 32.59 7.42
CA ASN A 31 5.01 33.04 7.08
C ASN A 31 4.54 32.47 5.74
N ALA A 32 5.40 32.43 4.72
CA ALA A 32 5.07 31.83 3.43
C ALA A 32 4.78 30.33 3.56
N PHE A 33 5.58 29.62 4.36
CA PHE A 33 5.33 28.22 4.68
C PHE A 33 3.98 28.02 5.38
N MET A 34 3.69 28.79 6.44
CA MET A 34 2.45 28.66 7.20
C MET A 34 1.21 28.97 6.34
N LEU A 35 1.27 29.98 5.48
CA LEU A 35 0.19 30.30 4.54
C LEU A 35 -0.05 29.16 3.55
N ALA A 36 1.02 28.56 3.00
CA ALA A 36 0.90 27.42 2.10
C ALA A 36 0.30 26.18 2.79
N GLN A 37 0.61 25.95 4.06
CA GLN A 37 -0.03 24.87 4.82
C GLN A 37 -1.52 25.15 5.07
N LEU A 38 -1.89 26.38 5.44
CA LEU A 38 -3.30 26.77 5.61
C LEU A 38 -4.07 26.65 4.29
N GLU A 39 -3.47 27.06 3.18
CA GLU A 39 -4.05 26.91 1.85
C GLU A 39 -4.28 25.43 1.51
N LYS A 40 -3.27 24.56 1.74
CA LYS A 40 -3.42 23.11 1.55
C LYS A 40 -4.54 22.53 2.40
N ILE A 41 -4.65 22.93 3.67
CA ILE A 41 -5.72 22.48 4.56
C ILE A 41 -7.08 22.87 3.98
N CYS A 42 -7.24 24.11 3.51
CA CYS A 42 -8.47 24.58 2.89
C CYS A 42 -8.77 23.89 1.55
N GLN A 43 -7.76 23.69 0.69
CA GLN A 43 -7.90 23.00 -0.60
C GLN A 43 -8.28 21.53 -0.44
N LEU A 44 -7.88 20.93 0.67
CA LEU A 44 -8.18 19.55 1.01
C LEU A 44 -9.43 19.43 1.90
N ASP A 45 -10.27 20.46 2.03
CA ASP A 45 -11.48 20.48 2.88
C ASP A 45 -11.22 20.02 4.34
N GLY A 46 -10.03 20.27 4.88
CA GLY A 46 -9.64 19.80 6.21
C GLY A 46 -9.50 18.28 6.33
N LEU A 47 -9.38 17.55 5.21
CA LEU A 47 -9.18 16.10 5.18
C LEU A 47 -7.92 15.72 5.95
N ASN A 48 -8.13 15.31 7.19
CA ASN A 48 -7.22 14.47 7.95
C ASN A 48 -6.85 13.27 7.06
N LEU A 49 -5.59 12.84 7.07
CA LEU A 49 -5.08 11.73 6.26
C LEU A 49 -5.96 10.46 6.32
N TYR A 50 -6.76 10.33 7.36
CA TYR A 50 -7.67 9.22 7.62
C TYR A 50 -9.01 9.25 6.86
N ASP A 51 -9.50 10.41 6.41
CA ASP A 51 -10.81 10.53 5.73
C ASP A 51 -10.71 10.73 4.21
N ASN A 52 -9.50 10.85 3.66
CA ASN A 52 -9.32 11.03 2.22
C ASN A 52 -9.67 9.73 1.47
N ALA A 53 -10.33 9.87 0.32
CA ALA A 53 -10.56 8.81 -0.67
C ALA A 53 -9.32 7.92 -0.92
N PHE A 54 -8.11 8.46 -0.74
CA PHE A 54 -6.85 7.70 -0.73
C PHE A 54 -6.80 6.60 0.35
N SER A 55 -7.18 6.88 1.59
CA SER A 55 -7.21 5.88 2.68
C SER A 55 -8.24 4.80 2.39
N LYS A 56 -9.39 5.16 1.83
CA LYS A 56 -10.38 4.19 1.35
C LYS A 56 -9.81 3.31 0.23
N SER A 57 -9.17 3.90 -0.77
CA SER A 57 -8.49 3.16 -1.84
C SER A 57 -7.40 2.24 -1.29
N LEU A 58 -6.65 2.67 -0.26
CA LEU A 58 -5.63 1.85 0.38
C LEU A 58 -6.23 0.64 1.10
N THR A 59 -7.35 0.82 1.80
CA THR A 59 -8.09 -0.28 2.42
C THR A 59 -8.62 -1.27 1.37
N GLU A 60 -9.19 -0.76 0.28
CA GLU A 60 -9.66 -1.59 -0.83
C GLU A 60 -8.51 -2.38 -1.50
N ILE A 61 -7.36 -1.75 -1.74
CA ILE A 61 -6.15 -2.42 -2.26
C ILE A 61 -5.70 -3.53 -1.31
N LYS A 62 -5.68 -3.28 0.00
CA LYS A 62 -5.28 -4.27 1.01
C LYS A 62 -6.22 -5.49 1.01
N GLU A 63 -7.52 -5.27 0.87
CA GLU A 63 -8.48 -6.38 0.74
C GLU A 63 -8.28 -7.18 -0.54
N GLN A 64 -8.02 -6.51 -1.67
CA GLN A 64 -7.73 -7.19 -2.93
C GLN A 64 -6.46 -8.03 -2.85
N GLN A 65 -5.41 -7.52 -2.20
CA GLN A 65 -4.16 -8.26 -1.97
C GLN A 65 -4.39 -9.53 -1.15
N ASN A 66 -5.19 -9.48 -0.09
CA ASN A 66 -5.52 -10.68 0.70
C ASN A 66 -6.25 -11.73 -0.15
N LYS A 67 -7.22 -11.32 -0.98
CA LYS A 67 -7.94 -12.24 -1.88
C LYS A 67 -7.00 -12.89 -2.91
N ILE A 68 -6.06 -12.12 -3.47
CA ILE A 68 -5.05 -12.65 -4.39
C ILE A 68 -4.19 -13.70 -3.67
N LEU A 69 -3.79 -13.44 -2.42
CA LEU A 69 -2.96 -14.34 -1.63
C LEU A 69 -3.68 -15.67 -1.34
N GLU A 70 -4.96 -15.62 -0.97
CA GLU A 70 -5.80 -16.82 -0.81
C GLU A 70 -5.92 -17.63 -2.11
N LEU A 71 -6.12 -16.95 -3.24
CA LEU A 71 -6.20 -17.61 -4.56
C LEU A 71 -4.86 -18.25 -4.96
N LEU A 72 -3.73 -17.60 -4.67
CA LEU A 72 -2.40 -18.14 -4.93
C LEU A 72 -2.16 -19.43 -4.14
N ILE A 73 -2.48 -19.45 -2.85
CA ILE A 73 -2.36 -20.65 -1.99
C ILE A 73 -3.24 -21.78 -2.55
N LYS A 74 -4.48 -21.48 -2.93
CA LYS A 74 -5.39 -22.49 -3.50
C LYS A 74 -4.85 -23.06 -4.82
N ASN A 75 -4.23 -22.21 -5.64
CA ASN A 75 -3.62 -22.63 -6.89
C ASN A 75 -2.40 -23.53 -6.65
N GLU A 76 -1.52 -23.19 -5.72
CA GLU A 76 -0.39 -24.04 -5.33
C GLU A 76 -0.84 -25.43 -4.86
N ILE A 77 -1.85 -25.52 -4.00
CA ILE A 77 -2.41 -26.80 -3.55
C ILE A 77 -2.94 -27.61 -4.75
N THR A 78 -3.61 -26.94 -5.68
CA THR A 78 -4.15 -27.59 -6.88
C THR A 78 -3.03 -28.11 -7.78
N ILE A 79 -1.99 -27.32 -8.00
CA ILE A 79 -0.81 -27.71 -8.80
C ILE A 79 -0.09 -28.90 -8.16
N LEU A 80 0.11 -28.89 -6.84
CA LEU A 80 0.70 -30.03 -6.13
C LEU A 80 -0.13 -31.30 -6.30
N GLY A 81 -1.47 -31.19 -6.19
CA GLY A 81 -2.37 -32.31 -6.40
C GLY A 81 -2.34 -32.85 -7.84
N VAL A 82 -2.31 -31.98 -8.84
CA VAL A 82 -2.20 -32.36 -10.25
C VAL A 82 -0.86 -33.02 -10.54
N SER A 83 0.24 -32.44 -10.05
CA SER A 83 1.59 -32.98 -10.20
C SER A 83 1.72 -34.39 -9.59
N GLY A 84 1.14 -34.60 -8.40
CA GLY A 84 1.09 -35.93 -7.78
C GLY A 84 0.34 -36.96 -8.63
N LYS A 85 -0.83 -36.59 -9.18
CA LYS A 85 -1.59 -37.46 -10.10
C LYS A 85 -0.81 -37.75 -11.38
N GLN A 86 -0.14 -36.74 -11.95
CA GLN A 86 0.66 -36.89 -13.15
C GLN A 86 1.81 -37.88 -12.94
N LYS A 87 2.48 -37.83 -11.79
CA LYS A 87 3.53 -38.79 -11.42
C LYS A 87 3.01 -40.22 -11.37
N ILE A 88 1.84 -40.45 -10.77
CA ILE A 88 1.21 -41.78 -10.72
C ILE A 88 0.88 -42.27 -12.14
N VAL A 89 0.31 -41.41 -12.98
CA VAL A 89 -0.02 -41.76 -14.38
C VAL A 89 1.26 -42.11 -15.15
N GLU A 90 2.34 -41.37 -14.95
CA GLU A 90 3.63 -41.63 -15.58
C GLU A 90 4.20 -42.98 -15.15
N GLU A 91 4.24 -43.27 -13.83
CA GLU A 91 4.70 -44.56 -13.30
C GLU A 91 3.90 -45.74 -13.86
N LEU A 92 2.57 -45.62 -13.90
CA LEU A 92 1.69 -46.65 -14.46
C LEU A 92 1.92 -46.84 -15.96
N THR A 93 2.11 -45.75 -16.71
CA THR A 93 2.35 -45.79 -18.16
C THR A 93 3.68 -46.44 -18.47
N VAL A 94 4.75 -46.09 -17.73
CA VAL A 94 6.08 -46.70 -17.86
C VAL A 94 6.03 -48.18 -17.51
N SER A 95 5.33 -48.54 -16.42
CA SER A 95 5.15 -49.95 -16.03
C SER A 95 4.44 -50.75 -17.12
N TRP A 96 3.37 -50.20 -17.69
CA TRP A 96 2.64 -50.83 -18.79
C TRP A 96 3.51 -51.00 -20.05
N LEU A 97 4.22 -49.96 -20.47
CA LEU A 97 5.15 -50.03 -21.62
C LEU A 97 6.22 -51.10 -21.42
N ASN A 98 6.82 -51.15 -20.23
CA ASN A 98 7.83 -52.15 -19.88
C ASN A 98 7.28 -53.59 -19.88
N ARG A 99 6.01 -53.78 -19.55
CA ARG A 99 5.34 -55.08 -19.62
C ARG A 99 5.09 -55.49 -21.06
N VAL A 100 4.54 -54.59 -21.88
CA VAL A 100 4.19 -54.86 -23.29
C VAL A 100 5.42 -55.07 -24.17
N MET A 101 6.53 -54.36 -23.90
CA MET A 101 7.78 -54.52 -24.67
C MET A 101 8.62 -55.75 -24.28
N LYS A 102 8.25 -56.47 -23.21
CA LYS A 102 8.93 -57.69 -22.74
C LYS A 102 8.20 -58.98 -23.13
N GLU A 103 7.00 -58.88 -23.69
CA GLU A 103 6.27 -59.96 -24.37
C GLU A 103 6.63 -59.97 -25.87
#